data_AF-A0AAV4ADX2-F1
#
_entry.id   AF-A0AAV4ADX2-F1
#
_cell.length_a   1.000
_cell.length_b   1.000
_cell.length_c   1.000
_cell.angle_alpha   90.00
_cell.angle_beta   90.00
_cell.angle_gamma   90.00
#
_symmetry.space_group_name_H-M   'P 1'
#
loop_
_entity.id
_entity.type
_entity.pdbx_description
1 polymer ?
#
loop_
_entity_poly.entity_id
_entity_poly.type
_entity_poly.pdbx_seq_one_letter_code
_entity_poly.pdbx_strand_id
1 'polypeptide(L)'
;MNGFSTQAENVADNGGLKASYRAYKKLVKKKGTSKLLPGLNLTQDQLFFLGYAQSWCSKLTKERAVLQVDSRPHSPGRFRF
;
A
#
# COMPACT_ATOMS: atom_id res chain seq x y z
N MET A 1 -7.80 10.05 -14.51
CA MET A 1 -7.72 10.27 -13.05
C MET A 1 -7.50 11.74 -12.80
N ASN A 2 -8.20 12.30 -11.80
CA ASN A 2 -8.05 13.70 -11.43
C ASN A 2 -7.28 13.81 -10.10
N GLY A 3 -6.05 14.30 -10.18
CA GLY A 3 -5.16 14.43 -9.01
C GLY A 3 -5.71 15.32 -7.91
N PHE A 4 -6.48 16.36 -8.24
CA PHE A 4 -7.10 17.25 -7.25
C PHE A 4 -8.16 16.54 -6.42
N SER A 5 -8.97 15.68 -7.05
CA SER A 5 -10.04 14.95 -6.36
C SER A 5 -9.52 13.83 -5.45
N THR A 6 -8.36 13.25 -5.77
CA THR A 6 -7.77 12.12 -5.04
C THR A 6 -6.68 12.52 -4.05
N GLN A 7 -6.27 13.80 -4.03
CA GLN A 7 -5.06 14.23 -3.33
C GLN A 7 -5.09 13.94 -1.82
N ALA A 8 -6.24 14.12 -1.16
CA ALA A 8 -6.34 13.93 0.29
C ALA A 8 -6.03 12.47 0.67
N GLU A 9 -6.64 11.54 -0.06
CA GLU A 9 -6.40 10.10 0.11
C GLU A 9 -4.98 9.70 -0.29
N ASN A 10 -4.44 10.26 -1.37
CA ASN A 10 -3.06 9.99 -1.80
C ASN A 10 -2.04 10.48 -0.75
N VAL A 11 -2.28 11.64 -0.12
CA VAL A 11 -1.45 12.16 0.98
C VAL A 11 -1.58 11.24 2.20
N ALA A 12 -2.79 10.79 2.52
CA ALA A 12 -3.03 9.89 3.64
C ALA A 12 -2.30 8.54 3.45
N ASP A 13 -2.36 7.93 2.28
CA ASP A 13 -1.65 6.67 1.99
C ASP A 13 -0.14 6.82 2.12
N ASN A 14 0.44 7.85 1.50
CA ASN A 14 1.88 8.09 1.53
C ASN A 14 2.35 8.38 2.97
N GLY A 15 1.57 9.17 3.71
CA GLY A 15 1.82 9.46 5.13
C GLY A 15 1.74 8.21 5.99
N GLY A 16 0.68 7.41 5.81
CA GLY A 16 0.43 6.17 6.55
C GLY A 16 1.49 5.09 6.27
N LEU A 17 1.86 4.88 5.01
CA LEU A 17 2.92 3.95 4.63
C LEU A 17 4.27 4.35 5.24
N LYS A 18 4.62 5.63 5.17
CA LYS A 18 5.85 6.16 5.78
C LYS A 18 5.86 6.00 7.30
N ALA A 19 4.74 6.30 7.96
CA ALA A 19 4.62 6.18 9.42
C ALA A 19 4.68 4.72 9.89
N SER A 20 3.95 3.83 9.22
CA SER A 20 3.93 2.39 9.54
C SER A 20 5.29 1.73 9.31
N TYR A 21 6.00 2.05 8.22
CA TYR A 21 7.34 1.54 7.99
C TYR A 21 8.33 2.00 9.07
N ARG A 22 8.27 3.28 9.48
CA ARG A 22 9.08 3.79 10.59
C ARG A 22 8.79 3.05 11.90
N ALA A 23 7.51 2.78 12.19
CA ALA A 23 7.12 2.01 13.38
C ALA A 23 7.66 0.57 13.32
N TYR A 24 7.57 -0.07 12.15
CA TYR A 24 8.13 -1.39 11.90
C TYR A 24 9.65 -1.44 12.12
N LYS A 25 10.43 -0.48 11.56
CA LYS A 25 11.88 -0.43 11.80
C LYS A 25 12.24 -0.21 13.28
N LYS A 26 11.47 0.60 14.02
CA LYS A 26 11.63 0.75 15.48
C LYS A 26 11.39 -0.56 16.21
N LEU A 27 10.37 -1.32 15.81
CA LEU A 27 10.07 -2.64 16.38
C LEU A 27 11.20 -3.63 16.13
N VAL A 28 11.70 -3.71 14.90
CA VAL A 28 12.84 -4.57 14.53
C VAL A 28 14.10 -4.17 15.30
N LYS A 29 14.37 -2.88 15.48
CA LYS A 29 15.50 -2.42 16.31
C LYS A 29 15.38 -2.88 17.77
N LYS A 30 14.15 -2.95 18.32
CA LYS A 30 13.89 -3.34 19.71
C LYS A 30 13.89 -4.85 19.91
N LYS A 31 13.35 -5.62 18.96
CA LYS A 31 13.08 -7.06 19.11
C LYS A 31 13.98 -7.97 18.26
N GLY A 32 14.81 -7.39 17.38
CA GLY A 32 15.51 -8.13 16.34
C GLY A 32 14.61 -8.41 15.13
N THR A 33 15.21 -8.98 14.08
CA THR A 33 14.50 -9.43 12.88
C THR A 33 13.85 -10.79 13.09
N SER A 34 12.69 -11.01 12.47
CA SER A 34 12.08 -12.34 12.41
C SER A 34 12.75 -13.20 11.34
N LYS A 35 12.60 -14.53 11.43
CA LYS A 35 13.04 -15.46 10.39
C LYS A 35 12.37 -15.14 9.05
N LEU A 36 13.07 -15.38 7.95
CA LEU A 36 12.49 -15.24 6.62
C LEU A 36 11.35 -16.24 6.43
N LEU A 37 10.37 -15.86 5.61
CA LEU A 37 9.25 -16.76 5.30
C LEU A 37 9.75 -17.92 4.42
N PRO A 38 9.40 -19.17 4.75
CA PRO A 38 9.77 -20.30 3.91
C PRO A 38 9.12 -20.17 2.51
N GLY A 39 9.87 -20.54 1.48
CA GLY A 39 9.40 -20.47 0.09
C GLY A 39 9.43 -19.08 -0.55
N LEU A 40 9.85 -18.04 0.18
CA LEU A 40 10.00 -16.68 -0.35
C LEU A 40 11.43 -16.17 -0.12
N ASN A 41 12.16 -15.93 -1.21
CA ASN A 41 13.48 -15.30 -1.16
C ASN A 41 13.36 -13.77 -1.09
N LEU A 42 12.70 -13.27 -0.04
CA LEU A 42 12.47 -11.86 0.20
C LEU A 42 12.92 -11.47 1.60
N THR A 43 13.59 -10.32 1.71
CA THR A 43 13.93 -9.73 3.00
C THR A 43 12.67 -9.28 3.73
N GLN A 44 12.76 -9.10 5.04
CA GLN A 44 11.62 -8.60 5.82
C GLN A 44 11.17 -7.19 5.40
N ASP A 45 12.11 -6.34 4.93
CA ASP A 45 11.75 -5.02 4.40
C ASP A 45 11.00 -5.16 3.06
N GLN A 46 11.39 -6.08 2.19
CA GLN A 46 10.65 -6.39 0.96
C GLN A 46 9.27 -6.97 1.26
N LEU A 47 9.17 -7.87 2.24
CA LEU A 47 7.90 -8.46 2.68
C LEU A 47 6.93 -7.42 3.24
N PHE A 48 7.43 -6.39 3.94
CA PHE A 48 6.62 -5.28 4.41
C PHE A 48 5.89 -4.59 3.25
N PHE A 49 6.63 -4.21 2.20
CA PHE A 49 6.06 -3.54 1.03
C PHE A 49 5.20 -4.49 0.18
N LEU A 50 5.59 -5.76 0.06
CA LEU A 50 4.78 -6.76 -0.62
C LEU A 50 3.42 -6.94 0.06
N GLY A 51 3.39 -7.05 1.39
CA GLY A 51 2.15 -7.17 2.16
C GLY A 51 1.26 -5.93 2.02
N TYR A 52 1.86 -4.73 2.03
CA TYR A 52 1.13 -3.48 1.75
C TYR A 52 0.50 -3.51 0.35
N ALA A 53 1.28 -3.82 -0.69
CA ALA A 53 0.77 -3.89 -2.07
C ALA A 53 -0.33 -4.94 -2.24
N GLN A 54 -0.20 -6.11 -1.59
CA GLN A 54 -1.20 -7.18 -1.64
C GLN A 54 -2.56 -6.76 -1.06
N SER A 55 -2.59 -5.86 -0.07
CA SER A 55 -3.85 -5.33 0.47
C SER A 55 -4.65 -4.51 -0.55
N TRP A 56 -3.99 -4.01 -1.60
CA TRP A 56 -4.61 -3.26 -2.69
C TRP A 56 -4.96 -4.11 -3.92
N CYS A 57 -4.64 -5.41 -3.91
CA CYS A 57 -4.97 -6.32 -4.99
C CYS A 57 -6.48 -6.33 -5.24
N SER A 58 -6.88 -5.87 -6.43
CA SER A 58 -8.28 -5.79 -6.83
C SER A 58 -8.41 -5.88 -8.36
N LYS A 59 -9.57 -6.34 -8.83
CA LYS A 59 -9.93 -6.37 -10.25
C LYS A 59 -11.32 -5.75 -10.42
N LEU A 60 -11.43 -4.81 -11.36
CA LEU A 60 -12.66 -4.09 -11.65
C LEU A 60 -13.12 -4.40 -13.09
N THR A 61 -14.43 -4.43 -13.31
CA THR A 61 -14.96 -4.36 -14.68
C THR A 61 -14.69 -2.95 -15.24
N LYS A 62 -14.77 -2.81 -16.57
CA LYS A 62 -14.53 -1.52 -17.24
C LYS A 62 -15.50 -0.44 -16.76
N GLU A 63 -16.76 -0.81 -16.57
CA GLU A 63 -17.84 0.09 -16.13
C GLU A 63 -17.59 0.57 -14.70
N ARG A 64 -17.19 -0.34 -13.81
CA ARG A 64 -16.82 0.03 -12.43
C ARG A 64 -15.56 0.88 -12.37
N ALA A 65 -14.59 0.65 -13.25
CA ALA A 65 -13.37 1.44 -13.31
C ALA A 65 -13.66 2.90 -13.71
N VAL A 66 -14.54 3.13 -14.69
CA VAL A 66 -15.00 4.47 -15.07
C VAL A 66 -15.71 5.15 -13.89
N LEU A 67 -16.70 4.47 -13.30
CA LEU A 67 -17.45 5.02 -12.16
C LEU A 67 -16.53 5.37 -10.97
N GLN A 68 -15.54 4.52 -10.68
CA GLN A 68 -14.58 4.79 -9.62
C GLN A 68 -13.73 6.04 -9.89
N VAL A 69 -13.28 6.24 -11.12
CA VAL A 69 -12.47 7.40 -11.49
C VAL A 69 -13.28 8.71 -11.43
N ASP A 70 -14.57 8.65 -11.74
CA ASP A 70 -15.41 9.85 -11.83
C ASP A 70 -16.04 10.25 -10.48
N SER A 71 -16.34 9.28 -9.60
CA SER A 71 -17.17 9.53 -8.41
C SER A 71 -16.49 9.26 -7.07
N ARG A 72 -15.34 8.57 -7.03
CA ARG A 72 -14.68 8.23 -5.76
C ARG A 72 -13.48 9.14 -5.47
N PRO A 73 -13.26 9.52 -4.20
CA PRO A 73 -12.10 10.31 -3.81
C PRO A 73 -10.81 9.46 -3.71
N HIS A 74 -10.90 8.16 -4.01
CA HIS A 74 -9.78 7.22 -3.90
C HIS A 74 -9.24 6.87 -5.29
N SER A 75 -7.94 7.03 -5.49
CA SER A 75 -7.24 6.44 -6.65
C SER A 75 -7.54 4.94 -6.73
N PRO A 76 -7.68 4.33 -7.92
CA PRO A 76 -7.78 2.88 -8.04
C PRO A 76 -6.58 2.18 -7.39
N GLY A 77 -6.79 1.00 -6.80
CA GLY A 77 -5.77 0.32 -5.98
C GLY A 77 -4.40 0.20 -6.65
N ARG A 78 -4.37 -0.06 -7.97
CA ARG A 78 -3.14 -0.13 -8.78
C ARG A 78 -2.26 1.13 -8.76
N PHE A 79 -2.80 2.29 -8.36
CA PHE A 79 -2.10 3.56 -8.30
C PHE A 79 -1.82 4.04 -6.87
N ARG A 80 -2.14 3.24 -5.84
CA ARG A 80 -1.93 3.56 -4.41
C ARG A 80 -0.72 2.84 -3.78
N PHE A 81 -0.08 1.94 -4.53
CA PHE A 81 1.11 1.18 -4.10
C PHE A 81 2.24 1.26 -5.12
#